data_AF-A0A349JYF1-F1
#
_entry.id   AF-A0A349JYF1-F1
#
_cell.length_a   1.000
_cell.length_b   1.000
_cell.length_c   1.000
_cell.angle_alpha   90.00
_cell.angle_beta   90.00
_cell.angle_gamma   90.00
#
_symmetry.space_group_name_H-M   'P 1'
#
loop_
_entity.id
_entity.type
_entity.pdbx_description
1 polymer ?
#
loop_
_entity_poly.entity_id
_entity_poly.type
_entity_poly.pdbx_seq_one_letter_code
_entity_poly.pdbx_strand_id
1 'polypeptide(L)'
;DTDGDDKADVREVLFTGIRTGDTHAGTSNFRYGVDNWIWATTGYSGFGGEVGGTQHSFGSGVFRFRPDASAMEFLQNTTNNTWGLGFTEEFDIHGSTANANPSWYLTFPRRYYEQAGLSQPRTPRADDNPLFFPSSTDIRQVDAHHRYTAGAGHAFYTSRRFPRRYWNNIAFICAPTGKLVGQWV
;
A
#
# COMPACT_ATOMS: atom_id res chain seq x y z
N ASP A 1 -15.38 22.81 1.87
CA ASP A 1 -15.46 24.27 1.80
C ASP A 1 -16.75 24.72 1.12
N THR A 2 -17.84 24.60 1.85
CA THR A 2 -19.18 25.03 1.44
C THR A 2 -19.40 26.53 1.68
N ASP A 3 -18.53 27.19 2.43
CA ASP A 3 -18.63 28.60 2.80
C ASP A 3 -17.37 29.46 2.53
N GLY A 4 -16.30 28.88 1.99
CA GLY A 4 -15.09 29.56 1.53
C GLY A 4 -14.03 29.80 2.60
N ASP A 5 -14.05 29.06 3.71
CA ASP A 5 -13.18 29.28 4.89
C ASP A 5 -11.96 28.35 4.99
N ASP A 6 -11.72 27.54 3.96
CA ASP A 6 -10.68 26.50 3.89
C ASP A 6 -10.76 25.45 5.03
N LYS A 7 -11.95 25.26 5.64
CA LYS A 7 -12.23 24.16 6.57
C LYS A 7 -13.17 23.12 5.98
N ALA A 8 -13.17 21.95 6.61
CA ALA A 8 -14.03 20.84 6.22
C ALA A 8 -15.39 20.97 6.93
N ASP A 9 -16.45 21.18 6.14
CA ASP A 9 -17.80 21.43 6.66
C ASP A 9 -18.63 20.16 6.84
N VAL A 10 -18.36 19.16 5.99
CA VAL A 10 -19.17 17.95 5.87
C VAL A 10 -18.34 16.73 6.22
N ARG A 11 -18.92 15.87 7.04
CA ARG A 11 -18.39 14.54 7.34
C ARG A 11 -19.46 13.51 7.03
N GLU A 12 -19.18 12.68 6.04
CA GLU A 12 -20.04 11.57 5.63
C GLU A 12 -19.30 10.24 5.79
N VAL A 13 -20.02 9.20 6.20
CA VAL A 13 -19.49 7.84 6.24
C VAL A 13 -19.82 7.17 4.91
N LEU A 14 -18.80 6.95 4.08
CA LEU A 14 -18.96 6.30 2.78
C LEU A 14 -19.30 4.81 2.89
N PHE A 15 -18.64 4.11 3.81
CA PHE A 15 -18.93 2.71 4.17
C PHE A 15 -18.27 2.36 5.51
N THR A 16 -18.68 1.24 6.09
CA THR A 16 -18.03 0.59 7.23
C THR A 16 -17.41 -0.75 6.80
N GLY A 17 -16.68 -1.41 7.68
CA GLY A 17 -16.14 -2.76 7.42
C GLY A 17 -14.61 -2.86 7.39
N ILE A 18 -13.89 -1.73 7.49
CA ILE A 18 -12.46 -1.74 7.83
C ILE A 18 -12.32 -2.39 9.21
N ARG A 19 -11.60 -3.51 9.27
CA ARG A 19 -11.41 -4.27 10.51
C ARG A 19 -10.24 -3.68 11.30
N THR A 20 -10.44 -3.54 12.60
CA THR A 20 -9.46 -2.97 13.54
C THR A 20 -9.11 -3.93 14.67
N GLY A 21 -9.36 -5.24 14.50
CA GLY A 21 -9.08 -6.27 15.51
C GLY A 21 -7.60 -6.34 15.88
N ASP A 22 -6.72 -6.24 14.87
CA ASP A 22 -5.32 -5.88 15.06
C ASP A 22 -5.07 -4.53 14.38
N THR A 23 -4.94 -3.46 15.17
CA THR A 23 -4.72 -2.10 14.65
C THR A 23 -3.36 -1.97 13.96
N HIS A 24 -2.40 -2.84 14.28
CA HIS A 24 -1.10 -2.89 13.60
C HIS A 24 -1.22 -3.46 12.17
N ALA A 25 -2.30 -4.18 11.83
CA ALA A 25 -2.49 -4.77 10.51
C ALA A 25 -3.72 -4.22 9.76
N GLY A 26 -4.12 -2.99 10.09
CA GLY A 26 -5.26 -2.32 9.50
C GLY A 26 -5.05 -1.84 8.06
N THR A 27 -6.06 -1.13 7.56
CA THR A 27 -6.00 -0.43 6.28
C THR A 27 -5.07 0.78 6.36
N SER A 28 -4.31 1.03 5.29
CA SER A 28 -3.32 2.10 5.17
C SER A 28 -3.26 2.68 3.75
N ASN A 29 -2.61 3.84 3.61
CA ASN A 29 -2.28 4.49 2.34
C ASN A 29 -3.45 4.78 1.39
N PHE A 30 -4.51 5.47 1.85
CA PHE A 30 -5.50 6.00 0.91
C PHE A 30 -4.84 6.97 -0.09
N ARG A 31 -4.87 6.62 -1.38
CA ARG A 31 -4.29 7.42 -2.47
C ARG A 31 -5.27 7.54 -3.62
N TYR A 32 -5.45 8.76 -4.12
CA TYR A 32 -6.24 8.99 -5.33
C TYR A 32 -5.41 8.59 -6.56
N GLY A 33 -5.90 7.61 -7.32
CA GLY A 33 -5.27 7.12 -8.55
C GLY A 33 -5.70 7.94 -9.78
N VAL A 34 -4.90 7.89 -10.85
CA VAL A 34 -5.21 8.56 -12.13
C VAL A 34 -6.43 7.97 -12.83
N ASP A 35 -6.90 6.82 -12.37
CA ASP A 35 -8.10 6.11 -12.82
C ASP A 35 -9.40 6.57 -12.12
N ASN A 36 -9.32 7.60 -11.27
CA ASN A 36 -10.42 8.11 -10.44
C ASN A 36 -10.96 7.07 -9.44
N TRP A 37 -10.06 6.26 -8.89
CA TRP A 37 -10.31 5.39 -7.74
C TRP A 37 -9.44 5.80 -6.56
N ILE A 38 -9.92 5.56 -5.35
CA ILE A 38 -9.10 5.61 -4.14
C ILE A 38 -8.51 4.22 -3.94
N TRP A 39 -7.20 4.14 -3.98
CA TRP A 39 -6.43 2.92 -3.73
C TRP A 39 -6.00 2.87 -2.28
N ALA A 40 -5.93 1.66 -1.74
CA ALA A 40 -5.47 1.43 -0.39
C ALA A 40 -4.85 0.03 -0.26
N THR A 41 -4.11 -0.15 0.82
CA THR A 41 -3.62 -1.45 1.23
C THR A 41 -4.20 -1.81 2.57
N THR A 42 -4.27 -3.10 2.88
CA THR A 42 -4.62 -3.56 4.23
C THR A 42 -3.72 -4.71 4.63
N GLY A 43 -3.37 -4.75 5.91
CA GLY A 43 -2.76 -5.92 6.50
C GLY A 43 -3.77 -7.03 6.77
N TYR A 44 -3.37 -8.04 7.53
CA TYR A 44 -4.18 -9.23 7.78
C TYR A 44 -5.43 -8.97 8.65
N SER A 45 -5.64 -7.76 9.19
CA SER A 45 -6.95 -7.38 9.74
C SER A 45 -8.02 -7.39 8.65
N GLY A 46 -7.66 -6.99 7.43
CA GLY A 46 -8.53 -7.12 6.26
C GLY A 46 -9.74 -6.19 6.26
N PHE A 47 -10.75 -6.58 5.49
CA PHE A 47 -12.01 -5.87 5.32
C PHE A 47 -13.17 -6.87 5.35
N GLY A 48 -14.32 -6.43 5.86
CA GLY A 48 -15.58 -7.17 5.78
C GLY A 48 -16.77 -6.22 5.86
N GLY A 49 -17.49 -6.07 4.76
CA GLY A 49 -18.64 -5.17 4.69
C GLY A 49 -19.20 -5.01 3.29
N GLU A 50 -20.27 -4.22 3.19
CA GLU A 50 -20.94 -3.91 1.92
C GLU A 50 -20.47 -2.56 1.38
N VAL A 51 -20.15 -2.51 0.09
CA VAL A 51 -19.81 -1.28 -0.65
C VAL A 51 -20.42 -1.37 -2.04
N GLY A 52 -21.10 -0.32 -2.49
CA GLY A 52 -21.75 -0.33 -3.81
C GLY A 52 -22.77 -1.46 -4.00
N GLY A 53 -23.47 -1.87 -2.94
CA GLY A 53 -24.41 -3.00 -2.97
C GLY A 53 -23.77 -4.38 -3.13
N THR A 54 -22.44 -4.48 -3.01
CA THR A 54 -21.68 -5.73 -3.10
C THR A 54 -21.02 -6.04 -1.76
N GLN A 55 -21.17 -7.27 -1.29
CA GLN A 55 -20.48 -7.74 -0.09
C GLN A 55 -19.03 -8.10 -0.40
N HIS A 56 -18.10 -7.56 0.39
CA HIS A 56 -16.67 -7.83 0.26
C HIS A 56 -16.12 -8.42 1.56
N SER A 57 -15.24 -9.42 1.41
CA SER A 57 -14.47 -9.99 2.51
C SER A 57 -13.09 -10.39 1.99
N PHE A 58 -12.04 -9.75 2.51
CA PHE A 58 -10.66 -10.04 2.11
C PHE A 58 -9.70 -9.81 3.27
N GLY A 59 -8.58 -10.54 3.25
CA GLY A 59 -7.46 -10.39 4.19
C GLY A 59 -6.48 -9.31 3.74
N SER A 60 -5.19 -9.60 3.82
CA SER A 60 -4.13 -8.67 3.39
C SER A 60 -4.06 -8.51 1.88
N GLY A 61 -3.84 -7.28 1.41
CA GLY A 61 -3.65 -7.01 0.00
C GLY A 61 -3.88 -5.57 -0.41
N VAL A 62 -4.03 -5.38 -1.71
CA VAL A 62 -4.36 -4.11 -2.36
C VAL A 62 -5.83 -4.12 -2.75
N PHE A 63 -6.54 -3.03 -2.48
CA PHE A 63 -7.91 -2.83 -2.93
C PHE A 63 -8.10 -1.37 -3.35
N ARG A 64 -9.18 -1.11 -4.08
CA ARG A 64 -9.58 0.23 -4.47
C ARG A 64 -11.09 0.40 -4.39
N PHE A 65 -11.56 1.63 -4.22
CA PHE A 65 -12.98 1.97 -4.23
C PHE A 65 -13.23 3.31 -4.91
N ARG A 66 -14.45 3.53 -5.42
CA ARG A 66 -14.83 4.83 -5.99
C ARG A 66 -14.97 5.88 -4.88
N PRO A 67 -14.65 7.18 -5.15
CA PRO A 67 -14.74 8.23 -4.13
C PRO A 67 -16.13 8.41 -3.50
N ASP A 68 -17.18 8.01 -4.21
CA ASP A 68 -18.58 8.01 -3.77
C ASP A 68 -19.04 6.65 -3.19
N ALA A 69 -18.11 5.70 -3.02
CA ALA A 69 -18.36 4.32 -2.58
C ALA A 69 -19.38 3.52 -3.42
N SER A 70 -19.61 3.93 -4.67
CA SER A 70 -20.46 3.20 -5.62
C SER A 70 -19.90 1.83 -6.02
N ALA A 71 -18.60 1.57 -5.82
CA ALA A 71 -17.96 0.29 -6.10
C ALA A 71 -16.66 0.12 -5.30
N MET A 72 -16.31 -1.14 -5.00
CA MET A 72 -15.02 -1.57 -4.46
C MET A 72 -14.49 -2.79 -5.21
N GLU A 73 -13.17 -2.88 -5.36
CA GLU A 73 -12.49 -4.01 -5.99
C GLU A 73 -11.27 -4.42 -5.15
N PHE A 74 -11.22 -5.69 -4.73
CA PHE A 74 -10.00 -6.29 -4.23
C PHE A 74 -9.13 -6.73 -5.41
N LEU A 75 -7.84 -6.36 -5.40
CA LEU A 75 -6.99 -6.51 -6.58
C LEU A 75 -6.06 -7.69 -6.48
N GLN A 76 -5.28 -7.80 -5.40
CA GLN A 76 -4.28 -8.85 -5.23
C GLN A 76 -3.85 -8.99 -3.78
N ASN A 77 -3.59 -10.22 -3.33
CA ASN A 77 -3.00 -10.47 -2.01
C ASN A 77 -1.53 -10.08 -1.98
N THR A 78 -1.13 -9.42 -0.91
CA THR A 78 0.28 -9.20 -0.56
C THR A 78 0.81 -10.36 0.26
N THR A 79 2.11 -10.34 0.57
CA THR A 79 2.77 -11.42 1.31
C THR A 79 2.43 -11.45 2.80
N ASN A 80 2.10 -10.31 3.41
CA ASN A 80 1.70 -10.16 4.82
C ASN A 80 1.09 -8.74 5.06
N ASN A 81 1.31 -8.17 6.25
CA ASN A 81 0.87 -6.87 6.69
C ASN A 81 1.44 -5.74 5.81
N THR A 82 0.57 -5.09 5.04
CA THR A 82 0.98 -4.10 4.04
C THR A 82 0.87 -2.68 4.56
N TRP A 83 1.99 -1.95 4.47
CA TRP A 83 2.11 -0.56 4.92
C TRP A 83 2.60 0.39 3.83
N GLY A 84 2.97 -0.12 2.65
CA GLY A 84 3.40 0.70 1.52
C GLY A 84 2.45 0.57 0.35
N LEU A 85 2.19 1.71 -0.29
CA LEU A 85 1.54 1.81 -1.58
C LEU A 85 2.12 3.03 -2.30
N GLY A 86 2.43 2.90 -3.58
CA GLY A 86 3.01 3.93 -4.43
C GLY A 86 2.72 3.70 -5.90
N PHE A 87 2.86 4.75 -6.69
CA PHE A 87 2.69 4.73 -8.15
C PHE A 87 3.93 5.30 -8.84
N THR A 88 4.28 4.74 -9.99
CA THR A 88 5.18 5.38 -10.97
C THR A 88 4.42 6.43 -11.80
N GLU A 89 5.12 7.18 -12.65
CA GLU A 89 4.49 8.08 -13.62
C GLU A 89 3.64 7.34 -14.65
N GLU A 90 4.00 6.10 -14.99
CA GLU A 90 3.28 5.20 -15.88
C GLU A 90 2.10 4.49 -15.20
N PHE A 91 1.89 4.78 -13.90
CA PHE A 91 0.87 4.16 -13.07
C PHE A 91 1.09 2.65 -12.87
N ASP A 92 2.35 2.23 -12.69
CA ASP A 92 2.68 0.94 -12.09
C ASP A 92 2.51 1.02 -10.58
N ILE A 93 1.93 -0.02 -9.99
CA ILE A 93 1.55 -0.03 -8.57
C ILE A 93 2.58 -0.84 -7.81
N HIS A 94 3.15 -0.21 -6.79
CA HIS A 94 4.14 -0.82 -5.92
C HIS A 94 3.77 -0.66 -4.46
N GLY A 95 4.44 -1.42 -3.60
CA GLY A 95 4.30 -1.24 -2.16
C GLY A 95 5.29 -2.04 -1.35
N SER A 96 5.08 -2.05 -0.05
CA SER A 96 5.94 -2.69 0.95
C SER A 96 5.12 -3.45 1.98
N THR A 97 5.71 -4.49 2.54
CA THR A 97 5.11 -5.25 3.66
C THR A 97 6.04 -5.33 4.87
N ALA A 98 5.42 -5.55 6.03
CA ALA A 98 6.10 -5.88 7.27
C ALA A 98 6.39 -7.39 7.40
N ASN A 99 7.17 -7.93 6.44
CA ASN A 99 7.73 -9.29 6.47
C ASN A 99 8.84 -9.50 5.44
N ALA A 100 9.95 -8.76 5.55
CA ALA A 100 11.11 -9.01 4.69
C ALA A 100 10.85 -8.84 3.18
N ASN A 101 9.84 -8.03 2.79
CA ASN A 101 9.54 -7.71 1.40
C ASN A 101 9.24 -6.20 1.25
N PRO A 102 10.29 -5.37 1.31
CA PRO A 102 10.19 -3.92 1.20
C PRO A 102 9.66 -3.43 -0.15
N SER A 103 9.82 -4.18 -1.23
CA SER A 103 9.34 -3.80 -2.57
C SER A 103 8.61 -4.95 -3.26
N TRP A 104 7.38 -4.71 -3.64
CA TRP A 104 6.60 -5.59 -4.52
C TRP A 104 5.92 -4.78 -5.61
N TYR A 105 5.44 -5.44 -6.66
CA TYR A 105 4.58 -4.84 -7.68
C TYR A 105 3.24 -5.58 -7.76
N LEU A 106 2.19 -4.84 -8.08
CA LEU A 106 0.90 -5.42 -8.44
C LEU A 106 1.00 -6.00 -9.85
N THR A 107 0.42 -7.17 -10.10
CA THR A 107 0.39 -7.75 -11.44
C THR A 107 -0.86 -7.30 -12.19
N PHE A 108 -1.94 -8.07 -12.10
CA PHE A 108 -3.24 -7.73 -12.67
C PHE A 108 -4.33 -7.89 -11.61
N PRO A 109 -5.41 -7.11 -11.66
CA PRO A 109 -6.60 -7.35 -10.85
C PRO A 109 -7.08 -8.80 -10.92
N ARG A 110 -7.51 -9.34 -9.78
CA ARG A 110 -7.93 -10.74 -9.61
C ARG A 110 -8.89 -11.26 -10.68
N ARG A 111 -9.85 -10.42 -11.11
CA ARG A 111 -10.84 -10.77 -12.16
C ARG A 111 -10.22 -11.24 -13.47
N TYR A 112 -9.03 -10.76 -13.83
CA TYR A 112 -8.35 -11.18 -15.07
C TYR A 112 -7.76 -12.59 -14.96
N TYR A 113 -7.26 -12.97 -13.78
CA TYR A 113 -6.83 -14.34 -13.51
C TYR A 113 -8.02 -15.29 -13.52
N GLU A 114 -9.13 -14.89 -12.90
CA GLU A 114 -10.37 -15.67 -12.86
C GLU A 114 -10.94 -15.89 -14.27
N GLN A 115 -10.98 -14.85 -15.11
CA GLN A 115 -11.40 -14.96 -16.51
C GLN A 115 -10.50 -15.91 -17.32
N ALA A 116 -9.21 -15.98 -17.00
CA ALA A 116 -8.26 -16.88 -17.64
C ALA A 116 -8.27 -18.30 -17.04
N GLY A 117 -9.05 -18.58 -16.00
CA GLY A 117 -9.04 -19.86 -15.29
C GLY A 117 -7.75 -20.12 -14.50
N LEU A 118 -7.04 -19.06 -14.09
CA LEU A 118 -5.77 -19.14 -13.39
C LEU A 118 -5.92 -18.75 -11.91
N SER A 119 -5.12 -19.39 -11.05
CA SER A 119 -4.95 -18.93 -9.68
C SER A 119 -4.03 -17.71 -9.66
N GLN A 120 -4.47 -16.63 -9.00
CA GLN A 120 -3.66 -15.43 -8.85
C GLN A 120 -2.57 -15.66 -7.78
N PRO A 121 -1.28 -15.43 -8.10
CA PRO A 121 -0.23 -15.44 -7.08
C PRO A 121 -0.34 -14.20 -6.19
N ARG A 122 0.33 -14.22 -5.04
CA ARG A 122 0.57 -13.00 -4.26
C ARG A 122 1.43 -12.01 -5.07
N THR A 123 1.43 -10.74 -4.68
CA THR A 123 2.29 -9.71 -5.29
C THR A 123 3.73 -10.20 -5.38
N PRO A 124 4.34 -10.23 -6.58
CA PRO A 124 5.73 -10.64 -6.71
C PRO A 124 6.67 -9.63 -6.06
N ARG A 125 7.80 -10.15 -5.57
CA ARG A 125 8.85 -9.34 -4.96
C ARG A 125 9.65 -8.60 -6.03
N ALA A 126 10.07 -7.37 -5.71
CA ALA A 126 10.96 -6.50 -6.50
C ALA A 126 12.21 -6.08 -5.69
N ASP A 127 12.64 -6.94 -4.77
CA ASP A 127 13.80 -6.72 -3.88
C ASP A 127 14.49 -8.06 -3.56
N ASP A 128 15.62 -7.99 -2.86
CA ASP A 128 16.29 -9.11 -2.19
C ASP A 128 16.32 -8.93 -0.65
N ASN A 129 15.60 -7.93 -0.14
CA ASN A 129 15.57 -7.48 1.25
C ASN A 129 16.98 -7.26 1.83
N PRO A 130 17.69 -6.19 1.44
CA PRO A 130 19.08 -5.97 1.77
C PRO A 130 19.27 -5.66 3.26
N LEU A 131 20.51 -5.79 3.70
CA LEU A 131 20.93 -5.29 5.01
C LEU A 131 20.83 -3.76 5.05
N PHE A 132 20.48 -3.22 6.20
CA PHE A 132 20.54 -1.79 6.46
C PHE A 132 21.45 -1.50 7.66
N PHE A 133 21.92 -0.26 7.73
CA PHE A 133 22.59 0.29 8.90
C PHE A 133 21.63 1.25 9.60
N PRO A 134 21.15 0.93 10.81
CA PRO A 134 20.17 1.76 11.48
C PRO A 134 20.78 3.11 11.87
N SER A 135 19.93 4.14 12.01
CA SER A 135 20.40 5.44 12.51
C SER A 135 20.76 5.42 14.00
N SER A 136 20.41 4.36 14.74
CA SER A 136 20.81 4.12 16.12
C SER A 136 20.98 2.63 16.42
N THR A 137 21.75 2.26 17.42
CA THR A 137 21.85 0.86 17.91
C THR A 137 20.60 0.41 18.68
N ASP A 138 19.78 1.35 19.15
CA ASP A 138 18.50 1.08 19.80
C ASP A 138 17.43 0.72 18.76
N ILE A 139 17.41 -0.54 18.34
CA ILE A 139 16.39 -1.11 17.46
C ILE A 139 15.83 -2.39 18.05
N ARG A 140 14.56 -2.66 17.77
CA ARG A 140 13.91 -3.92 18.11
C ARG A 140 13.26 -4.50 16.86
N GLN A 141 13.66 -5.71 16.51
CA GLN A 141 13.14 -6.45 15.36
C GLN A 141 12.68 -7.82 15.86
N VAL A 142 11.48 -8.23 15.44
CA VAL A 142 10.94 -9.56 15.76
C VAL A 142 11.51 -10.61 14.80
N ASP A 143 11.73 -10.22 13.54
CA ASP A 143 12.32 -11.05 12.49
C ASP A 143 13.22 -10.20 11.57
N ALA A 144 13.77 -10.81 10.50
CA ALA A 144 14.60 -10.17 9.49
C ALA A 144 15.68 -9.22 10.08
N HIS A 145 16.43 -9.73 11.06
CA HIS A 145 17.44 -8.95 11.78
C HIS A 145 18.41 -8.24 10.83
N HIS A 146 18.65 -6.97 11.09
CA HIS A 146 19.48 -6.06 10.30
C HIS A 146 18.96 -5.79 8.87
N ARG A 147 17.72 -6.21 8.56
CA ARG A 147 17.04 -6.03 7.25
C ARG A 147 15.64 -5.45 7.45
N TYR A 148 14.91 -5.19 6.37
CA TYR A 148 13.56 -4.62 6.42
C TYR A 148 12.54 -5.64 6.96
N THR A 149 12.41 -5.73 8.28
CA THR A 149 11.31 -6.44 8.98
C THR A 149 9.97 -5.74 8.79
N ALA A 150 9.97 -4.41 8.79
CA ALA A 150 8.79 -3.56 8.72
C ALA A 150 8.92 -2.54 7.59
N GLY A 151 8.82 -2.97 6.32
CA GLY A 151 8.83 -2.03 5.21
C GLY A 151 7.55 -1.18 5.20
N ALA A 152 7.68 0.14 5.22
CA ALA A 152 6.53 1.06 5.21
C ALA A 152 6.69 2.16 4.15
N GLY A 153 5.57 2.60 3.58
CA GLY A 153 5.58 3.49 2.43
C GLY A 153 6.19 2.83 1.18
N HIS A 154 5.93 3.42 0.03
CA HIS A 154 6.62 3.11 -1.22
C HIS A 154 6.34 4.31 -2.11
N ALA A 155 7.34 5.13 -2.41
CA ALA A 155 7.10 6.38 -3.12
C ALA A 155 8.19 6.63 -4.15
N PHE A 156 7.83 6.54 -5.42
CA PHE A 156 8.65 7.09 -6.49
C PHE A 156 8.58 8.61 -6.47
N TYR A 157 9.72 9.25 -6.69
CA TYR A 157 9.77 10.69 -6.85
C TYR A 157 9.36 11.09 -8.27
N THR A 158 8.15 11.59 -8.45
CA THR A 158 7.57 11.94 -9.77
C THR A 158 7.59 13.44 -10.07
N SER A 159 8.22 14.25 -9.22
CA SER A 159 8.42 15.70 -9.47
C SER A 159 9.75 15.96 -10.19
N ARG A 160 10.11 17.23 -10.38
CA ARG A 160 11.32 17.68 -11.10
C ARG A 160 12.25 18.59 -10.27
N ARG A 161 11.95 18.78 -8.97
CA ARG A 161 12.74 19.61 -8.06
C ARG A 161 14.04 18.93 -7.58
N PHE A 162 14.09 17.60 -7.51
CA PHE A 162 15.30 16.85 -7.19
C PHE A 162 16.16 16.63 -8.45
N PRO A 163 17.43 16.23 -8.33
CA PRO A 163 18.25 15.84 -9.48
C PRO A 163 17.60 14.75 -10.34
N ARG A 164 17.90 14.76 -11.65
CA ARG A 164 17.31 13.86 -12.65
C ARG A 164 17.35 12.38 -12.29
N ARG A 165 18.36 11.93 -11.54
CA ARG A 165 18.47 10.53 -11.09
C ARG A 165 17.29 10.04 -10.22
N TYR A 166 16.51 10.96 -9.64
CA TYR A 166 15.35 10.62 -8.81
C TYR A 166 14.06 10.49 -9.60
N TRP A 167 13.97 11.13 -10.77
CA TRP A 167 12.71 11.31 -11.50
C TRP A 167 12.18 9.97 -11.98
N ASN A 168 11.18 9.42 -11.30
CA ASN A 168 10.57 8.13 -11.60
C ASN A 168 11.59 6.96 -11.69
N ASN A 169 12.70 7.07 -10.96
CA ASN A 169 13.80 6.10 -11.00
C ASN A 169 14.22 5.61 -9.61
N ILE A 170 13.84 6.32 -8.54
CA ILE A 170 14.17 5.93 -7.17
C ILE A 170 12.90 5.90 -6.34
N ALA A 171 12.63 4.76 -5.70
CA ALA A 171 11.61 4.62 -4.68
C ALA A 171 12.18 4.90 -3.29
N PHE A 172 11.42 5.64 -2.49
CA PHE A 172 11.68 5.86 -1.07
C PHE A 172 10.83 4.90 -0.25
N ILE A 173 11.49 4.06 0.55
CA ILE A 173 10.85 3.04 1.39
C ILE A 173 11.43 3.14 2.79
N CYS A 174 10.57 3.31 3.79
CA CYS A 174 10.97 3.44 5.18
C CYS A 174 11.25 2.06 5.80
N ALA A 175 12.26 2.00 6.67
CA ALA A 175 12.41 0.95 7.67
C ALA A 175 12.24 1.60 9.05
N PRO A 176 11.01 1.69 9.60
CA PRO A 176 10.76 2.33 10.88
C PRO A 176 11.53 1.66 12.03
N THR A 177 11.72 0.34 11.99
CA THR A 177 12.54 -0.39 12.97
C THR A 177 14.01 -0.02 12.89
N GLY A 178 14.52 0.33 11.71
CA GLY A 178 15.87 0.86 11.49
C GLY A 178 15.98 2.38 11.61
N LYS A 179 14.85 3.08 11.84
CA LYS A 179 14.75 4.54 11.94
C LYS A 179 15.38 5.24 10.71
N LEU A 180 15.09 4.74 9.51
CA LEU A 180 15.68 5.24 8.25
C LEU A 180 14.70 5.25 7.07
N VAL A 181 15.07 5.99 6.03
CA VAL A 181 14.45 5.97 4.70
C VAL A 181 15.48 5.45 3.70
N GLY A 182 15.17 4.35 3.01
CA GLY A 182 16.01 3.79 1.96
C GLY A 182 15.71 4.40 0.59
N GLN A 183 16.74 4.46 -0.25
CA GLN A 183 16.62 4.76 -1.68
C GLN A 183 16.77 3.45 -2.45
N TRP A 184 15.79 3.14 -3.28
CA TRP A 184 15.67 1.88 -4.01
C TRP A 184 15.65 2.14 -5.50
N VAL A 185 16.47 1.42 -6.25
CA VAL A 185 16.60 1.49 -7.71
C VAL A 185 15.90 0.29 -8.33
#